data_AF-A0A5C3NA41-F1
#
_entry.id   AF-A0A5C3NA41-F1
#
_cell.length_a   1.000
_cell.length_b   1.000
_cell.length_c   1.000
_cell.angle_alpha   90.00
_cell.angle_beta   90.00
_cell.angle_gamma   90.00
#
_symmetry.space_group_name_H-M   'P 1'
#
loop_
_entity.id
_entity.type
_entity.pdbx_description
1 polymer ?
#
loop_
_entity_poly.entity_id
_entity_poly.type
_entity_poly.pdbx_seq_one_letter_code
_entity_poly.pdbx_strand_id
1 'polypeptide(L)' 'MPPDRPPHSPSTSSSRVTTKPRLTPAQAIVEAWLAETRSNQNKWREADAKARAQFSDPKAKRGTGHKAKM' A
#
# COMPACT_ATOMS: atom_id res chain seq x y z
N MET A 1 20.42 -47.46 38.38
CA MET A 1 19.43 -46.46 37.94
C MET A 1 20.08 -45.65 36.81
N PRO A 2 19.52 -45.62 35.59
CA PRO A 2 20.06 -44.83 34.49
C PRO A 2 19.75 -43.34 34.69
N PRO A 3 20.54 -42.41 34.12
CA PRO A 3 20.33 -40.97 34.30
C PRO A 3 19.20 -40.43 33.43
N ASP A 4 18.26 -39.73 34.07
CA ASP A 4 17.23 -38.89 33.44
C ASP A 4 17.85 -37.67 32.74
N ARG A 5 18.31 -37.83 31.49
CA ARG A 5 18.57 -36.68 30.60
C ARG A 5 17.45 -36.56 29.58
N PRO A 6 16.71 -35.45 29.53
CA PRO A 6 15.77 -35.21 28.46
C PRO A 6 16.55 -35.06 27.13
N PRO A 7 15.99 -35.54 26.01
CA PRO A 7 16.62 -35.39 24.71
C PRO A 7 16.77 -33.90 24.38
N HIS A 8 17.99 -33.51 24.04
CA HIS A 8 18.30 -32.18 23.52
C HIS A 8 17.33 -31.83 22.39
N SER A 9 16.58 -30.74 22.55
CA SER A 9 15.74 -30.21 21.49
C SER A 9 16.60 -30.00 20.23
N PRO A 10 16.09 -30.37 19.04
CA PRO A 10 16.85 -30.18 17.82
C PRO A 10 17.11 -28.69 17.67
N SER A 11 18.41 -28.34 17.64
CA SER A 11 18.88 -27.05 17.16
C SER A 11 18.17 -26.78 15.85
N THR A 12 17.25 -25.82 15.85
CA THR A 12 16.63 -25.32 14.63
C THR A 12 17.76 -24.75 13.81
N SER A 13 18.26 -25.55 12.87
CA SER A 13 19.00 -25.06 11.73
C SER A 13 18.11 -24.01 11.10
N SER A 14 18.43 -22.76 11.41
CA SER A 14 17.78 -21.59 10.83
C SER A 14 18.00 -21.71 9.34
N SER A 15 17.02 -22.29 8.67
CA SER A 15 16.92 -22.30 7.22
C SER A 15 16.93 -20.83 6.86
N ARG A 16 18.09 -20.39 6.36
CA ARG A 16 18.36 -19.03 5.94
C ARG A 16 17.38 -18.77 4.80
N VAL A 17 16.20 -18.29 5.17
CA VAL A 17 15.13 -17.93 4.25
C VAL A 17 15.80 -16.95 3.31
N THR A 18 15.90 -17.32 2.04
CA THR A 18 16.36 -16.41 1.00
C THR A 18 15.37 -15.27 0.98
N THR A 19 15.69 -14.19 1.69
CA THR A 19 14.86 -13.01 1.74
C THR A 19 14.90 -12.44 0.33
N LYS A 20 13.84 -12.73 -0.45
CA LYS A 20 13.56 -12.00 -1.68
C LYS A 20 13.81 -10.51 -1.39
N PRO A 21 14.49 -9.77 -2.26
CA PRO A 21 14.74 -8.35 -2.01
C PRO A 21 13.40 -7.71 -1.72
N ARG A 22 13.21 -7.30 -0.46
CA ARG A 22 11.98 -6.66 0.00
C ARG A 22 11.95 -5.32 -0.69
N LEU A 23 11.16 -5.22 -1.75
CA LEU A 23 10.88 -3.95 -2.41
C LEU A 23 10.43 -2.97 -1.34
N THR A 24 10.95 -1.75 -1.42
CA THR A 24 10.37 -0.66 -0.65
C THR A 24 8.91 -0.46 -1.10
N PRO A 25 8.03 0.06 -0.23
CA PRO A 25 6.64 0.31 -0.62
C PRO A 25 6.51 1.13 -1.91
N ALA A 26 7.36 2.14 -2.09
CA ALA A 26 7.39 2.94 -3.32
C ALA A 26 7.75 2.09 -4.56
N GLN A 27 8.75 1.23 -4.47
CA GLN A 27 9.14 0.33 -5.57
C GLN A 27 8.02 -0.67 -5.90
N ALA A 28 7.36 -1.23 -4.89
CA ALA A 28 6.25 -2.16 -5.09
C ALA A 28 5.07 -1.49 -5.83
N ILE A 29 4.77 -0.23 -5.52
CA ILE A 29 3.73 0.54 -6.23
C ILE A 29 4.13 0.79 -7.68
N VAL A 30 5.38 1.17 -7.94
CA VAL A 30 5.88 1.39 -9.30
C VAL A 30 5.77 0.10 -10.12
N GLU A 31 6.21 -1.03 -9.56
CA GLU A 31 6.13 -2.32 -10.25
C GLU A 31 4.67 -2.73 -10.51
N ALA A 32 3.78 -2.57 -9.53
CA ALA A 32 2.35 -2.84 -9.71
C ALA A 32 1.73 -1.95 -10.80
N TRP A 33 2.12 -0.67 -10.86
CA TRP A 33 1.64 0.24 -11.89
C TRP A 33 2.13 -0.14 -13.29
N LEU A 34 3.39 -0.57 -13.41
CA LEU A 34 3.98 -1.01 -14.68
C LEU A 34 3.36 -2.33 -15.18
N ALA A 35 2.99 -3.22 -14.27
CA ALA A 35 2.34 -4.49 -14.59
C ALA A 35 0.85 -4.32 -14.97
N GLU A 36 0.23 -3.19 -14.63
CA GLU A 36 -1.19 -2.93 -14.89
C GLU A 36 -1.48 -2.68 -16.39
N THR A 37 -2.67 -3.07 -16.83
CA THR A 37 -3.10 -2.89 -18.23
C THR A 37 -3.31 -1.41 -18.58
N ARG A 38 -3.02 -1.05 -19.85
CA ARG A 38 -3.23 0.33 -20.34
C ARG A 38 -4.67 0.83 -20.15
N SER A 39 -5.66 -0.05 -20.30
CA SER A 39 -7.08 0.28 -20.08
C SER A 39 -7.34 0.71 -18.64
N ASN A 40 -6.84 -0.03 -17.66
CA ASN A 40 -7.00 0.32 -16.25
C ASN A 40 -6.20 1.57 -15.87
N GLN A 41 -4.98 1.72 -16.39
CA GLN A 41 -4.20 2.95 -16.19
C GLN A 41 -4.92 4.20 -16.73
N ASN A 42 -5.68 4.08 -17.83
CA ASN A 42 -6.47 5.20 -18.37
C ASN A 42 -7.62 5.57 -17.42
N LYS A 43 -8.33 4.60 -16.84
CA LYS A 43 -9.37 4.87 -15.83
C LYS A 43 -8.82 5.63 -14.63
N TRP A 44 -7.64 5.24 -14.15
CA TRP A 44 -6.97 5.95 -13.05
C TRP A 44 -6.57 7.38 -13.44
N ARG A 45 -6.12 7.62 -14.68
CA ARG A 45 -5.82 8.96 -15.19
C ARG A 45 -7.07 9.83 -15.32
N GLU A 46 -8.19 9.28 -15.80
CA GLU A 46 -9.47 10.00 -15.87
C GLU A 46 -9.98 10.38 -14.48
N ALA A 47 -9.89 9.45 -13.51
CA ALA A 47 -10.24 9.71 -12.12
C ALA A 47 -9.35 10.79 -11.50
N ASP A 48 -8.05 10.76 -11.74
CA ASP A 48 -7.11 11.81 -11.30
C ASP A 48 -7.46 13.18 -11.90
N ALA A 49 -7.71 13.24 -13.22
CA ALA A 49 -8.12 14.46 -13.90
C ALA A 49 -9.41 15.05 -13.31
N LYS A 50 -10.41 14.19 -13.02
CA LYS A 50 -11.66 14.60 -12.37
C LYS A 50 -11.43 15.12 -10.94
N ALA A 51 -10.63 14.42 -10.15
CA ALA A 51 -10.29 14.85 -8.79
C ALA A 51 -9.56 16.18 -8.81
N ARG A 52 -8.59 16.36 -9.72
CA ARG A 52 -7.92 17.64 -9.91
C ARG A 52 -8.92 18.73 -10.27
N ALA A 53 -9.80 18.52 -11.24
CA ALA A 53 -10.82 19.53 -11.57
C ALA A 53 -11.70 19.92 -10.37
N GLN A 54 -12.01 18.97 -9.48
CA GLN A 54 -12.81 19.22 -8.27
C GLN A 54 -12.05 19.96 -7.16
N PHE A 55 -10.75 19.68 -6.99
CA PHE A 55 -9.98 20.11 -5.81
C PHE A 55 -8.85 21.10 -6.10
N SER A 56 -8.49 21.31 -7.37
CA SER A 56 -7.46 22.28 -7.76
C SER A 56 -8.00 23.70 -7.98
N ASP A 57 -9.32 23.91 -7.89
CA ASP A 57 -9.87 25.26 -7.84
C ASP A 57 -9.93 25.77 -6.37
N PRO A 58 -9.04 26.67 -5.94
CA PRO A 58 -9.04 27.21 -4.58
C PRO A 58 -10.30 28.03 -4.26
N LYS A 59 -11.14 28.37 -5.26
CA LYS A 59 -12.37 29.15 -5.04
C LYS A 59 -13.58 28.31 -4.64
N ALA A 60 -13.59 26.99 -4.86
CA ALA A 60 -14.74 26.14 -4.52
C ALA A 60 -14.97 25.99 -3.00
N LYS A 61 -14.01 26.38 -2.15
CA LYS A 61 -14.13 26.30 -0.68
C LYS A 61 -14.63 27.58 0.01
N ARG A 62 -15.11 28.58 -0.72
CA ARG A 62 -15.68 29.83 -0.12
C ARG A 62 -17.21 29.92 -0.11
N GLY A 63 -17.94 28.82 -0.31
CA GLY A 63 -19.37 28.87 -0.59
C GLY A 63 -20.32 28.11 0.33
N THR A 64 -19.88 27.54 1.46
CA THR A 64 -20.78 26.82 2.38
C THR A 64 -20.78 27.47 3.76
N GLY A 65 -21.11 28.77 3.78
CA GLY A 65 -21.56 29.45 4.98
C GLY A 65 -23.00 29.03 5.27
N HIS A 66 -23.15 28.18 6.27
CA HIS A 66 -24.43 27.86 6.89
C HIS A 66 -25.26 29.12 7.23
N LYS A 67 -26.60 28.92 7.28
CA LYS A 67 -27.64 29.78 7.90
C LYS A 67 -28.32 30.81 6.96
N ALA A 68 -29.30 30.34 6.19
CA ALA A 68 -30.55 31.12 6.07
C ALA A 68 -31.51 30.53 7.10
N LYS A 69 -31.69 31.26 8.22
CA LYS A 69 -32.76 31.00 9.18
C LYS A 69 -34.06 31.57 8.60
N MET A 70 -35.17 30.98 9.05
CA MET A 70 -36.57 31.37 8.82
C MET A 70 -36.80 32.88 8.76
#